data_AF-A0A8C1XWZ5-F1
#
_entry.id   AF-A0A8C1XWZ5-F1
#
_cell.length_a   1.000
_cell.length_b   1.000
_cell.length_c   1.000
_cell.angle_alpha   90.00
_cell.angle_beta   90.00
_cell.angle_gamma   90.00
#
_symmetry.space_group_name_H-M   'P 1'
#
loop_
_entity.id
_entity.type
_entity.pdbx_description
1 polymer ?
#
loop_
_entity_poly.entity_id
_entity_poly.type
_entity_poly.pdbx_seq_one_letter_code
_entity_poly.pdbx_strand_id
1 'polypeptide(L)' 'LKICVVFFYCFLIPIIKESFAKQLLRTKRQKPGHPDEPMREHMLHMQRLEQRARETSMEHWMNPHCFPRCDRNYGYHA' A
#
# COMPACT_ATOMS: atom_id res chain seq x y z
N LEU A 1 -40.57 -35.41 -2.52
CA LEU A 1 -39.70 -34.72 -3.53
C LEU A 1 -38.53 -33.95 -2.92
N LYS A 2 -38.73 -33.12 -1.88
CA LYS A 2 -37.64 -32.32 -1.25
C LYS A 2 -36.45 -33.16 -0.70
N ILE A 3 -36.73 -34.31 -0.10
CA ILE A 3 -35.69 -35.22 0.45
C ILE A 3 -34.80 -35.81 -0.67
N CYS A 4 -35.38 -36.22 -1.79
CA CYS A 4 -34.63 -36.78 -2.93
C CYS A 4 -33.68 -35.76 -3.56
N VAL A 5 -34.10 -34.49 -3.62
CA VAL A 5 -33.29 -33.41 -4.19
C VAL A 5 -32.05 -33.17 -3.32
N VAL A 6 -32.20 -33.08 -2.00
CA VAL A 6 -31.07 -32.92 -1.06
C VAL A 6 -30.10 -34.10 -1.15
N PHE A 7 -30.63 -35.32 -1.24
CA PHE A 7 -29.81 -36.53 -1.37
C PHE A 7 -28.99 -36.52 -2.68
N PHE A 8 -29.63 -36.19 -3.80
CA PHE A 8 -28.97 -36.16 -5.10
C PHE A 8 -27.85 -35.10 -5.17
N TYR A 9 -28.06 -33.91 -4.60
CA TYR A 9 -27.03 -32.88 -4.52
C TYR A 9 -25.84 -33.31 -3.66
N CYS A 10 -26.05 -34.00 -2.54
CA CYS A 10 -24.94 -34.50 -1.71
C CYS A 10 -24.06 -35.53 -2.42
N PHE A 11 -24.63 -36.37 -3.30
CA PHE A 11 -23.87 -37.37 -4.06
C PHE A 11 -23.13 -36.79 -5.27
N LEU A 12 -23.63 -35.68 -5.83
CA LEU A 12 -23.01 -35.02 -6.97
C LEU A 12 -21.95 -33.98 -6.59
N ILE A 13 -21.92 -33.53 -5.34
CA ILE A 13 -20.84 -32.67 -4.85
C ILE A 13 -19.62 -33.57 -4.63
N PRO A 14 -18.50 -33.37 -5.36
CA PRO A 14 -17.29 -34.09 -5.05
C PRO A 14 -16.91 -33.78 -3.60
N ILE A 15 -16.95 -34.80 -2.74
CA ILE A 15 -16.48 -34.72 -1.35
C ILE A 15 -14.98 -34.47 -1.43
N ILE A 16 -14.63 -33.19 -1.38
CA ILE A 16 -13.27 -32.71 -1.34
C ILE A 16 -12.63 -33.25 -0.05
N LYS A 17 -11.46 -33.87 -0.18
CA LYS A 17 -10.68 -34.31 0.98
C LYS A 17 -10.35 -33.11 1.87
N GLU A 18 -10.44 -33.33 3.18
CA GLU A 18 -10.19 -32.31 4.20
C GLU A 18 -8.84 -31.59 4.00
N SER A 19 -7.79 -32.31 3.56
CA SER A 19 -6.48 -31.74 3.24
C SER A 19 -6.53 -30.70 2.12
N PHE A 20 -7.31 -30.97 1.08
CA PHE A 20 -7.47 -30.06 -0.06
C PHE A 20 -8.35 -28.86 0.30
N ALA A 21 -9.41 -29.07 1.10
CA ALA A 21 -10.21 -27.96 1.64
C ALA A 21 -9.36 -27.02 2.51
N LYS A 22 -8.52 -27.57 3.40
CA LYS A 22 -7.60 -26.77 4.23
C LYS A 22 -6.57 -26.02 3.39
N GLN A 23 -6.08 -26.62 2.30
CA GLN A 23 -5.15 -25.96 1.39
C GLN A 23 -5.81 -24.79 0.65
N LEU A 24 -7.05 -24.97 0.15
CA LEU A 24 -7.84 -23.90 -0.45
C LEU A 24 -8.13 -22.76 0.52
N LEU A 25 -8.47 -23.08 1.77
CA LEU A 25 -8.73 -22.06 2.79
C LEU A 25 -7.45 -21.28 3.16
N ARG A 26 -6.26 -21.92 3.12
CA ARG A 26 -4.98 -21.23 3.32
C ARG A 26 -4.66 -20.24 2.20
N THR A 27 -4.93 -20.59 0.94
CA THR A 27 -4.65 -19.67 -0.20
C THR A 27 -5.62 -18.50 -0.26
N LYS A 28 -6.82 -18.64 0.31
CA LYS A 28 -7.83 -17.57 0.39
C LYS A 28 -7.74 -16.72 1.65
N ARG A 29 -6.87 -17.06 2.61
CA ARG A 29 -6.71 -16.29 3.84
C ARG A 29 -6.01 -14.97 3.51
N GLN A 30 -6.74 -13.86 3.62
CA GLN A 30 -6.09 -12.55 3.66
C GLN A 30 -5.16 -12.52 4.87
N LYS A 31 -3.94 -11.99 4.67
CA LYS A 31 -3.01 -11.77 5.78
C LYS A 31 -3.66 -10.81 6.78
N PRO A 32 -3.49 -11.00 8.09
CA PRO A 32 -3.90 -10.00 9.06
C PRO A 32 -3.17 -8.68 8.75
N GLY A 33 -3.93 -7.59 8.64
CA GLY A 33 -3.47 -6.27 8.19
C GLY A 33 -4.41 -5.68 7.14
N HIS A 34 -4.52 -4.36 7.07
CA HIS A 34 -5.30 -3.73 6.02
C HIS A 34 -4.59 -3.92 4.67
N PRO A 35 -5.29 -4.21 3.56
CA PRO A 35 -4.65 -4.32 2.24
C PRO A 35 -3.77 -3.11 1.89
N ASP A 36 -4.12 -1.93 2.41
CA ASP A 36 -3.45 -0.67 2.11
C ASP A 36 -2.39 -0.27 3.16
N GLU A 37 -2.18 -1.05 4.23
CA GLU A 37 -1.12 -0.81 5.22
C GLU A 37 0.26 -0.52 4.58
N PRO A 38 0.77 -1.31 3.59
CA PRO A 38 2.05 -1.01 2.95
C PRO A 38 2.04 0.29 2.15
N MET A 39 0.92 0.64 1.53
CA MET A 39 0.78 1.90 0.80
C MET A 39 0.77 3.09 1.77
N ARG A 40 0.08 2.93 2.90
CA ARG A 40 -0.01 3.94 3.97
C ARG A 40 1.36 4.25 4.57
N GLU A 41 2.13 3.22 4.92
CA GLU A 41 3.49 3.40 5.45
C GLU A 41 4.43 4.07 4.45
N HIS A 42 4.34 3.69 3.18
CA HIS A 42 5.12 4.30 2.11
C HIS A 42 4.78 5.80 1.95
N MET A 43 3.50 6.17 1.91
CA MET A 43 3.08 7.58 1.82
C MET A 43 3.60 8.41 3.01
N LEU A 44 3.51 7.88 4.23
CA LEU A 44 4.04 8.55 5.43
C LEU A 44 5.57 8.71 5.41
N HIS A 45 6.29 7.78 4.77
CA HIS A 45 7.72 7.90 4.56
C HIS A 45 8.03 8.99 3.53
N MET A 46 7.34 9.00 2.38
CA MET A 46 7.51 10.01 1.34
C MET A 46 7.22 11.42 1.86
N GLN A 47 6.17 11.59 2.67
CA GLN A 47 5.84 12.88 3.29
C GLN A 47 6.97 13.41 4.19
N ARG A 48 7.60 12.53 4.99
CA ARG A 48 8.75 12.91 5.84
C ARG A 48 9.97 13.31 5.00
N LEU A 49 10.21 12.64 3.88
CA LEU A 49 11.28 13.01 2.96
C LEU A 49 11.01 14.38 2.31
N GLU A 50 9.77 14.63 1.89
CA GLU A 50 9.37 15.92 1.32
C GLU A 50 9.54 17.06 2.34
N GLN A 51 9.14 16.83 3.60
CA GLN A 51 9.32 17.81 4.67
C GLN A 51 10.81 18.16 4.85
N ARG A 52 11.69 17.16 4.97
CA ARG A 52 13.14 17.39 5.08
C ARG A 52 13.71 18.10 3.86
N ALA A 53 13.23 17.76 2.67
CA ALA A 53 13.66 18.42 1.43
C ALA A 53 13.25 19.90 1.41
N ARG A 54 12.05 20.24 1.90
CA ARG A 54 11.60 21.64 2.03
C ARG A 54 12.41 22.42 3.05
N GLU A 55 12.67 21.83 4.21
CA GLU A 55 13.47 22.45 5.28
C GLU A 55 14.90 22.74 4.78
N THR A 56 15.57 21.72 4.24
CA THR A 56 16.94 21.85 3.69
C THR A 56 17.01 22.76 2.46
N SER A 57 15.98 22.76 1.61
CA SER A 57 15.89 23.70 0.49
C SER A 57 15.77 25.14 0.97
N MET A 58 14.95 25.44 1.98
CA MET A 58 14.83 26.79 2.51
C MET A 58 16.14 27.27 3.13
N GLU A 59 16.80 26.43 3.91
CA GLU A 59 18.12 26.74 4.49
C GLU A 59 19.17 27.01 3.41
N HIS A 60 19.18 26.21 2.34
CA HIS A 60 20.10 26.39 1.21
C HIS A 60 19.84 27.70 0.45
N TRP A 61 18.57 28.08 0.30
CA TRP A 61 18.17 29.27 -0.47
C TRP A 61 18.39 30.57 0.32
N MET A 62 18.31 30.51 1.66
CA MET A 62 18.53 31.64 2.56
C MET A 62 19.99 31.78 3.00
N ASN A 63 20.89 30.90 2.55
CA ASN A 63 22.30 30.96 2.88
C ASN A 63 22.99 32.11 2.10
N PRO A 64 23.53 33.14 2.77
CA PRO A 64 24.21 34.26 2.11
C PRO A 64 25.52 33.88 1.39
N HIS A 65 26.02 32.66 1.61
CA HIS A 65 27.17 32.08 0.88
C HIS A 65 26.75 31.23 -0.32
N CYS A 66 25.47 31.14 -0.63
CA CYS A 66 24.99 30.38 -1.78
C CYS A 66 25.31 31.09 -3.10
N PHE A 67 25.58 30.33 -4.16
CA PHE A 67 25.83 30.93 -5.47
C PHE A 67 24.58 31.68 -5.97
N PRO A 68 24.71 32.75 -6.78
CA PRO A 68 23.57 33.57 -7.19
C PRO A 68 22.43 32.80 -7.87
N ARG A 69 22.75 31.66 -8.51
CA ARG A 69 21.77 30.76 -9.16
C ARG A 69 20.90 29.96 -8.18
N CYS A 70 21.22 29.97 -6.89
CA CYS A 70 20.50 29.26 -5.85
C CYS A 70 19.55 30.18 -5.05
N ASP A 71 19.65 31.50 -5.27
CA ASP A 71 18.67 32.45 -4.76
C ASP A 71 17.36 32.28 -5.53
N ARG A 72 16.29 31.96 -4.79
CA ARG A 72 14.92 31.86 -5.32
C ARG A 72 14.50 33.10 -6.10
N ASN A 73 15.01 34.27 -5.72
CA ASN A 73 14.61 35.58 -6.22
C ASN A 73 15.54 36.11 -7.31
N TYR A 74 16.55 35.36 -7.75
CA TYR A 74 17.56 35.82 -8.72
C TYR A 74 16.98 36.35 -10.05
N GLY A 75 15.74 35.97 -10.40
CA GLY A 75 15.04 36.44 -11.60
C GLY A 75 13.89 37.44 -11.37
N TYR A 76 13.57 37.81 -10.13
CA TYR A 76 12.46 38.74 -9.83
C TYR A 76 12.86 40.22 -9.86
N HIS A 77 14.16 40.51 -9.91
CA HIS A 77 14.73 41.87 -9.92
C HIS A 77 15.47 42.22 -11.23
N ALA A 78 15.34 41.39 -12.28
CA ALA A 78 15.93 41.63 -13.59
C ALA A 78 14.89 42.19 -14.58
#